data_AF-A0A6J8DWX8-F1
#
_entry.id   AF-A0A6J8DWX8-F1
#
_cell.length_a   1.000
_cell.length_b   1.000
_cell.length_c   1.000
_cell.angle_alpha   90.00
_cell.angle_beta   90.00
_cell.angle_gamma   90.00
#
_symmetry.space_group_name_H-M   'P 1'
#
loop_
_entity.id
_entity.type
_entity.pdbx_description
1 polymer ?
#
loop_
_entity_poly.entity_id
_entity_poly.type
_entity_poly.pdbx_seq_one_letter_code
_entity_poly.pdbx_strand_id
1 'polypeptide(L)'
;MNGKWEDVLERKTNKKKDWMSRGTWDKVEERRKMKEKVHVNNARTRAQKQEAQNKHQFLNKEVKKCCRKDKKEYVNDLATEAEFAEYKGDIKTLYNITKTLSKTGKSKPVKDKDGKVLTNLNEQMERWNEYFINVLNRPEPDQPVRVQPAGEDLNIKIDNIKKYEVKKAIKSFKNGKSAGIDEIPPEAESGGNEIIEYMYKLLDKIWQDEKIPTE
;
A
#
# COMPACT_ATOMS: atom_id res chain seq x y z
N MET A 1 -14.43 0.63 -36.38
CA MET A 1 -14.60 -0.70 -35.76
C MET A 1 -14.60 -0.49 -34.25
N ASN A 2 -15.77 -0.51 -33.63
CA ASN A 2 -15.92 -0.33 -32.17
C ASN A 2 -15.62 -1.67 -31.48
N GLY A 3 -14.33 -2.03 -31.43
CA GLY A 3 -13.86 -3.15 -30.62
C GLY A 3 -14.05 -2.77 -29.15
N LYS A 4 -15.03 -3.39 -28.50
CA LYS A 4 -15.28 -3.23 -27.08
C LYS A 4 -14.00 -3.65 -26.36
N TRP A 5 -13.44 -2.81 -25.49
CA TRP A 5 -12.21 -3.10 -24.72
C TRP A 5 -12.27 -4.41 -23.92
N GLU A 6 -13.47 -4.96 -23.77
CA GLU A 6 -13.77 -6.26 -23.18
C GLU A 6 -13.27 -7.44 -24.03
N ASP A 7 -13.15 -7.31 -25.35
CA ASP A 7 -12.69 -8.39 -26.26
C ASP A 7 -11.16 -8.55 -26.28
N VAL A 8 -10.41 -7.53 -25.84
CA VAL A 8 -8.93 -7.52 -25.87
C VAL A 8 -8.31 -8.05 -24.57
N LEU A 9 -9.06 -7.99 -23.47
CA LEU A 9 -8.58 -8.40 -22.14
C LEU A 9 -9.55 -9.42 -21.55
N GLU A 10 -9.26 -10.70 -21.78
CA GLU A 10 -9.90 -11.78 -21.02
C GLU A 10 -9.70 -11.51 -19.51
N ARG A 11 -10.74 -11.00 -18.83
CA ARG A 11 -10.70 -10.78 -17.40
C ARG A 11 -10.55 -12.15 -16.73
N LYS A 12 -9.35 -12.45 -16.22
CA LYS A 12 -9.09 -13.67 -15.44
C LYS A 12 -10.16 -13.82 -14.36
N THR A 13 -11.00 -14.84 -14.53
CA THR A 13 -12.01 -15.18 -13.55
C THR A 13 -11.31 -15.84 -12.36
N ASN A 14 -11.35 -15.18 -11.20
CA ASN A 14 -10.86 -15.79 -9.98
C ASN A 14 -11.80 -16.95 -9.64
N LYS A 15 -11.30 -18.18 -9.74
CA LYS A 15 -12.02 -19.40 -9.34
C LYS A 15 -11.98 -19.58 -7.82
N LYS A 16 -12.99 -20.27 -7.28
CA LYS A 16 -12.99 -20.72 -5.89
C LYS A 16 -11.79 -21.65 -5.67
N LYS A 17 -11.10 -21.49 -4.54
CA LYS A 17 -10.00 -22.39 -4.16
C LYS A 17 -10.55 -23.58 -3.38
N ASP A 18 -9.93 -24.74 -3.52
CA ASP A 18 -10.42 -26.00 -2.94
C ASP A 18 -10.51 -25.97 -1.42
N TRP A 19 -9.57 -25.28 -0.76
CA TRP A 19 -9.58 -25.10 0.70
C TRP A 19 -10.66 -24.16 1.23
N MET A 20 -11.36 -23.43 0.36
CA MET A 20 -12.33 -22.43 0.78
C MET A 20 -13.71 -23.07 0.93
N SER A 21 -14.41 -22.78 2.03
CA SER A 21 -15.79 -23.22 2.22
C SER A 21 -16.74 -22.51 1.24
N ARG A 22 -17.96 -23.04 1.10
CA ARG A 22 -18.98 -22.39 0.27
C ARG A 22 -19.38 -21.03 0.84
N GLY A 23 -19.62 -20.95 2.15
CA GLY A 23 -19.99 -19.70 2.82
C GLY A 23 -18.93 -18.60 2.70
N THR A 24 -17.64 -18.94 2.77
CA THR A 24 -16.56 -17.96 2.53
C THR A 24 -16.55 -17.48 1.08
N TRP A 25 -16.80 -18.37 0.12
CA TRP A 25 -16.88 -18.01 -1.29
C TRP A 25 -18.05 -17.07 -1.58
N ASP A 26 -19.22 -17.32 -1.00
CA ASP A 26 -20.39 -16.46 -1.15
C ASP A 26 -20.09 -15.03 -0.64
N LYS A 27 -19.42 -14.90 0.52
CA LYS A 27 -18.94 -13.59 1.03
C LYS A 27 -17.93 -12.91 0.08
N VAL A 28 -17.06 -13.67 -0.59
CA VAL A 28 -16.12 -13.13 -1.60
C VAL A 28 -16.88 -12.55 -2.79
N GLU A 29 -17.95 -13.22 -3.22
CA GLU A 29 -18.83 -12.75 -4.29
C GLU A 29 -19.62 -11.50 -3.89
N GLU A 30 -20.17 -11.45 -2.67
CA GLU A 30 -20.85 -10.26 -2.14
C GLU A 30 -19.94 -9.03 -2.13
N ARG A 31 -18.72 -9.18 -1.61
CA ARG A 31 -17.71 -8.12 -1.65
C ARG A 31 -17.38 -7.70 -3.09
N ARG A 32 -17.31 -8.65 -4.03
CA ARG A 32 -17.04 -8.36 -5.46
C ARG A 32 -18.18 -7.54 -6.07
N LYS A 33 -19.44 -7.96 -5.86
CA LYS A 33 -20.64 -7.22 -6.30
C LYS A 33 -20.66 -5.82 -5.69
N MET A 34 -20.29 -5.68 -4.41
CA MET A 34 -20.23 -4.39 -3.74
C MET A 34 -19.12 -3.49 -4.30
N LYS A 35 -17.94 -4.06 -4.60
CA LYS A 35 -16.83 -3.31 -5.22
C LYS A 35 -17.24 -2.75 -6.58
N GLU A 36 -17.94 -3.53 -7.40
CA GLU A 36 -18.46 -3.07 -8.69
C GLU A 36 -19.40 -1.87 -8.51
N LYS A 37 -20.33 -1.95 -7.55
CA LYS A 37 -21.25 -0.83 -7.22
C LYS A 37 -20.54 0.43 -6.72
N VAL A 38 -19.38 0.29 -6.05
CA VAL A 38 -18.56 1.43 -5.60
C VAL A 38 -17.77 2.04 -6.76
N HIS A 39 -17.28 1.22 -7.69
CA HIS A 39 -16.39 1.65 -8.78
C HIS A 39 -17.15 2.23 -9.97
N VAL A 40 -18.32 1.68 -10.29
CA VAL A 40 -19.25 2.25 -11.27
C VAL A 40 -19.93 3.42 -10.55
N ASN A 41 -19.62 4.66 -10.95
CA ASN A 41 -20.01 5.97 -10.37
C ASN A 41 -21.55 6.19 -10.15
N ASN A 42 -22.25 5.29 -9.47
CA ASN A 42 -23.69 5.40 -9.19
C ASN A 42 -23.98 6.19 -7.89
N ALA A 43 -22.96 6.48 -7.08
CA ALA A 43 -23.12 7.33 -5.90
C ALA A 43 -23.21 8.80 -6.33
N ARG A 44 -24.43 9.36 -6.35
CA ARG A 44 -24.70 10.74 -6.75
C ARG A 44 -24.27 11.76 -5.69
N THR A 45 -24.05 11.32 -4.44
CA THR A 45 -23.65 12.18 -3.32
C THR A 45 -22.43 11.64 -2.57
N ARG A 46 -21.68 12.53 -1.90
CA ARG A 46 -20.51 12.17 -1.07
C ARG A 46 -20.87 11.18 0.05
N ALA A 47 -22.05 11.31 0.65
CA ALA A 47 -22.53 10.43 1.71
C ALA A 47 -22.75 8.98 1.22
N GLN A 48 -23.41 8.80 0.06
CA GLN A 48 -23.63 7.48 -0.54
C GLN A 48 -22.31 6.78 -0.89
N LYS A 49 -21.32 7.56 -1.38
CA LYS A 49 -19.97 7.04 -1.66
C LYS A 49 -19.29 6.55 -0.39
N GLN A 50 -19.37 7.32 0.69
CA GLN A 50 -18.79 6.95 1.99
C GLN A 50 -19.44 5.69 2.58
N GLU A 51 -20.77 5.59 2.54
CA GLU A 51 -21.51 4.43 3.01
C GLU A 51 -21.13 3.16 2.22
N ALA A 52 -21.08 3.27 0.89
CA ALA A 52 -20.70 2.16 0.02
C ALA A 52 -19.25 1.71 0.27
N GLN A 53 -18.34 2.66 0.51
CA GLN A 53 -16.96 2.38 0.88
C GLN A 53 -16.86 1.69 2.25
N ASN A 54 -17.60 2.16 3.26
CA ASN A 54 -17.65 1.55 4.59
C ASN A 54 -18.17 0.11 4.51
N LYS A 55 -19.23 -0.13 3.73
CA LYS A 55 -19.79 -1.46 3.51
C LYS A 55 -18.80 -2.40 2.82
N HIS A 56 -18.10 -1.92 1.78
CA HIS A 56 -17.03 -2.69 1.15
C HIS A 56 -15.89 -3.01 2.13
N GLN A 57 -15.48 -2.06 2.98
CA GLN A 57 -14.45 -2.29 3.99
C GLN A 57 -14.88 -3.35 5.01
N PHE A 58 -16.12 -3.30 5.48
CA PHE A 58 -16.70 -4.30 6.39
C PHE A 58 -16.69 -5.69 5.76
N LEU A 59 -17.25 -5.84 4.55
CA LEU A 59 -17.26 -7.12 3.82
C LEU A 59 -15.84 -7.63 3.56
N ASN A 60 -14.88 -6.74 3.27
CA ASN A 60 -13.49 -7.12 3.08
C ASN A 60 -12.84 -7.64 4.37
N LYS A 61 -13.17 -7.07 5.55
CA LYS A 61 -12.72 -7.58 6.85
C LYS A 61 -13.30 -8.98 7.11
N GLU A 62 -14.59 -9.17 6.86
CA GLU A 62 -15.28 -10.46 7.02
C GLU A 62 -14.70 -11.54 6.11
N VAL A 63 -14.51 -11.23 4.82
CA VAL A 63 -13.87 -12.14 3.87
C VAL A 63 -12.47 -12.53 4.34
N LYS A 64 -11.65 -11.57 4.81
CA LYS A 64 -10.32 -11.88 5.33
C LYS A 64 -10.38 -12.81 6.55
N LYS A 65 -11.32 -12.58 7.47
CA LYS A 65 -11.52 -13.41 8.66
C LYS A 65 -11.90 -14.84 8.29
N CYS A 66 -12.91 -15.02 7.45
CA CYS A 66 -13.36 -16.34 6.99
C CYS A 66 -12.28 -17.06 6.18
N CYS A 67 -11.62 -16.38 5.23
CA CYS A 67 -10.52 -16.98 4.48
C CYS A 67 -9.36 -17.45 5.38
N ARG A 68 -9.03 -16.71 6.44
CA ARG A 68 -7.99 -17.12 7.41
C ARG A 68 -8.43 -18.35 8.20
N LYS A 69 -9.70 -18.39 8.62
CA LYS A 69 -10.28 -19.53 9.33
C LYS A 69 -10.24 -20.79 8.47
N ASP A 70 -10.87 -20.76 7.29
CA ASP A 70 -10.92 -21.90 6.37
C ASP A 70 -9.52 -22.38 5.98
N LYS A 71 -8.58 -21.44 5.76
CA LYS A 71 -7.20 -21.81 5.43
C LYS A 71 -6.50 -22.51 6.60
N LYS A 72 -6.76 -22.07 7.84
CA LYS A 72 -6.21 -22.70 9.05
C LYS A 72 -6.78 -24.11 9.23
N GLU A 73 -8.09 -24.27 9.09
CA GLU A 73 -8.76 -25.58 9.17
C GLU A 73 -8.19 -26.54 8.12
N TYR A 74 -8.13 -26.13 6.85
CA TYR A 74 -7.52 -26.94 5.79
C TYR A 74 -6.07 -27.36 6.08
N VAL A 75 -5.24 -26.47 6.65
CA VAL A 75 -3.85 -26.81 7.00
C VAL A 75 -3.80 -27.78 8.17
N ASN A 76 -4.68 -27.63 9.16
CA ASN A 76 -4.77 -28.56 10.28
C ASN A 76 -5.23 -29.96 9.81
N ASP A 77 -6.22 -30.03 8.92
CA ASP A 77 -6.71 -31.30 8.37
C ASP A 77 -5.59 -32.05 7.63
N LEU A 78 -4.82 -31.33 6.80
CA LEU A 78 -3.63 -31.88 6.15
C LEU A 78 -2.58 -32.38 7.15
N ALA A 79 -2.35 -31.65 8.25
CA ALA A 79 -1.40 -32.07 9.28
C ALA A 79 -1.86 -33.38 9.95
N THR A 80 -3.14 -33.48 10.32
CA THR A 80 -3.72 -34.71 10.87
C THR A 80 -3.63 -35.88 9.89
N GLU A 81 -3.87 -35.64 8.59
CA GLU A 81 -3.74 -36.66 7.55
C GLU A 81 -2.28 -37.11 7.38
N ALA A 82 -1.31 -36.21 7.54
CA ALA A 82 0.11 -36.54 7.52
C ALA A 82 0.51 -37.44 8.69
N GLU A 83 0.08 -37.12 9.91
CA GLU A 83 0.33 -37.95 11.11
C GLU A 83 -0.25 -39.37 10.93
N PHE A 84 -1.45 -39.46 10.37
CA PHE A 84 -2.09 -40.74 10.11
C PHE A 84 -1.40 -41.53 8.99
N ALA A 85 -0.92 -40.85 7.94
CA ALA A 85 -0.15 -41.47 6.87
C ALA A 85 1.18 -42.03 7.41
N GLU A 86 1.86 -41.31 8.31
CA GLU A 86 3.06 -41.78 8.99
C GLU A 86 2.77 -43.02 9.84
N TYR A 87 1.71 -42.99 10.66
CA TYR A 87 1.28 -44.15 11.46
C TYR A 87 1.01 -45.40 10.61
N LYS A 88 0.45 -45.22 9.40
CA LYS A 88 0.18 -46.30 8.45
C LYS A 88 1.38 -46.71 7.60
N GLY A 89 2.48 -45.96 7.62
CA GLY A 89 3.61 -46.14 6.72
C GLY A 89 3.34 -45.75 5.26
N ASP A 90 2.31 -44.93 4.97
CA ASP A 90 2.05 -44.40 3.63
C ASP A 90 2.96 -43.20 3.31
N ILE A 91 4.19 -43.52 2.95
CA ILE A 91 5.25 -42.55 2.63
C ILE A 91 4.84 -41.63 1.46
N LYS A 92 4.05 -42.15 0.50
CA LYS A 92 3.64 -41.37 -0.68
C LYS A 92 2.69 -40.24 -0.30
N THR A 93 1.69 -40.54 0.52
CA THR A 93 0.73 -39.54 1.02
C THR A 93 1.43 -38.52 1.90
N LEU A 94 2.28 -38.97 2.83
CA LEU A 94 3.10 -38.10 3.68
C LEU A 94 3.93 -37.12 2.84
N TYR A 95 4.69 -37.61 1.85
CA TYR A 95 5.50 -36.76 0.96
C TYR A 95 4.66 -35.71 0.23
N ASN A 96 3.50 -36.09 -0.32
CA ASN A 96 2.63 -35.17 -1.06
C ASN A 96 2.05 -34.06 -0.18
N ILE A 97 1.68 -34.40 1.07
CA ILE A 97 1.18 -33.43 2.04
C ILE A 97 2.30 -32.48 2.46
N THR A 98 3.47 -33.00 2.85
CA THR A 98 4.64 -32.18 3.21
C THR A 98 5.04 -31.26 2.06
N LYS A 99 5.03 -31.76 0.81
CA LYS A 99 5.28 -30.96 -0.39
C LYS A 99 4.24 -29.87 -0.59
N THR A 100 2.99 -30.09 -0.22
CA THR A 100 1.92 -29.09 -0.33
C THR A 100 2.05 -28.00 0.74
N LEU A 101 2.38 -28.38 1.97
CA LEU A 101 2.59 -27.47 3.09
C LEU A 101 3.88 -26.63 2.95
N SER A 102 4.93 -27.21 2.37
CA SER A 102 6.24 -26.58 2.16
C SER A 102 6.35 -25.70 0.91
N LYS A 103 5.27 -25.50 0.15
CA LYS A 103 5.26 -24.56 -0.99
C LYS A 103 5.43 -23.12 -0.50
N THR A 104 6.66 -22.73 -0.21
CA THR A 104 7.07 -21.32 -0.20
C THR A 104 7.06 -20.80 -1.63
N GLY A 105 6.69 -19.54 -1.80
CA GLY A 105 6.63 -18.92 -3.12
C GLY A 105 8.00 -19.03 -3.79
N LYS A 106 8.05 -19.60 -5.00
CA LYS A 106 9.27 -19.54 -5.81
C LYS A 106 9.62 -18.07 -5.98
N SER A 107 10.78 -17.65 -5.47
CA SER A 107 11.29 -16.32 -5.75
C SER A 107 11.32 -16.15 -7.27
N LYS A 108 10.69 -15.09 -7.78
CA LYS A 108 10.73 -14.84 -9.22
C LYS A 108 12.17 -14.47 -9.57
N PRO A 109 12.77 -15.12 -10.57
CA PRO A 109 14.12 -14.76 -10.98
C PRO A 109 14.13 -13.32 -11.49
N VAL A 110 15.17 -12.57 -11.12
CA VAL A 110 15.45 -11.24 -11.68
C VAL A 110 15.85 -11.42 -13.14
N LYS A 111 15.33 -10.56 -14.01
CA LYS A 111 15.59 -10.61 -15.45
C LYS A 111 16.25 -9.33 -15.92
N ASP A 112 17.12 -9.49 -16.90
CA ASP A 112 17.70 -8.38 -17.64
C ASP A 112 16.64 -7.69 -18.55
N LYS A 113 17.00 -6.57 -19.19
CA LYS A 113 16.18 -5.81 -20.14
C LYS A 113 15.68 -6.69 -21.28
N ASP A 114 16.48 -7.64 -21.75
CA ASP A 114 16.13 -8.60 -22.80
C ASP A 114 15.33 -9.82 -22.27
N GLY A 115 14.97 -9.84 -20.98
CA GLY A 115 14.16 -10.89 -20.39
C GLY A 115 14.91 -12.16 -20.00
N LYS A 116 16.23 -12.19 -20.15
CA LYS A 116 17.13 -13.27 -19.70
C LYS A 116 17.19 -13.31 -18.17
N VAL A 117 17.12 -14.50 -17.58
CA VAL A 117 17.21 -14.68 -16.12
C VAL A 117 18.66 -14.48 -15.66
N LEU A 118 18.85 -13.59 -14.69
CA LEU A 118 20.14 -13.32 -14.05
C LEU A 118 20.31 -14.24 -12.84
N THR A 119 21.39 -15.01 -12.81
CA THR A 119 21.70 -15.95 -11.74
C THR A 119 22.80 -15.44 -10.80
N ASN A 120 23.66 -14.52 -11.26
CA ASN A 120 24.73 -13.93 -10.48
C ASN A 120 24.21 -12.75 -9.63
N LEU A 121 24.63 -12.67 -8.37
CA LEU A 121 24.23 -11.60 -7.45
C LEU A 121 24.67 -10.21 -7.94
N ASN A 122 25.88 -10.10 -8.50
CA ASN A 122 26.40 -8.81 -8.97
C ASN A 122 25.58 -8.28 -10.14
N GLU A 123 25.28 -9.13 -11.12
CA GLU A 123 24.42 -8.79 -12.26
C GLU A 123 23.01 -8.39 -11.80
N GLN A 124 22.46 -9.07 -10.78
CA GLN A 124 21.17 -8.68 -10.21
C GLN A 124 21.23 -7.30 -9.56
N MET A 125 22.30 -6.99 -8.83
CA MET A 125 22.49 -5.68 -8.18
C MET A 125 22.66 -4.56 -9.21
N GLU A 126 23.42 -4.79 -10.28
CA GLU A 126 23.54 -3.86 -11.40
C GLU A 126 22.19 -3.63 -12.06
N ARG A 127 21.44 -4.69 -12.33
CA ARG A 127 20.09 -4.60 -12.92
C ARG A 127 19.12 -3.81 -12.04
N TRP A 128 19.23 -3.94 -10.72
CA TRP A 128 18.47 -3.13 -9.75
C TRP A 128 18.89 -1.67 -9.81
N ASN A 129 20.19 -1.39 -9.80
CA ASN A 129 20.72 -0.03 -9.90
C ASN A 129 20.22 0.67 -11.18
N GLU A 130 20.35 0.01 -12.34
CA GLU A 130 19.83 0.52 -13.60
C GLU A 130 18.33 0.79 -13.56
N TYR A 131 17.55 -0.12 -12.97
CA TYR A 131 16.09 0.07 -12.85
C TYR A 131 15.77 1.32 -12.04
N PHE A 132 16.41 1.48 -10.87
CA PHE A 132 16.14 2.61 -9.98
C PHE A 132 16.61 3.94 -10.57
N ILE A 133 17.76 3.97 -11.25
CA ILE A 133 18.22 5.17 -11.96
C ILE A 133 17.17 5.62 -12.98
N ASN A 134 16.65 4.70 -13.80
CA ASN A 134 15.67 5.04 -14.82
C ASN A 134 14.31 5.48 -14.25
N VAL A 135 13.89 4.91 -13.12
CA VAL A 135 12.60 5.21 -12.50
C VAL A 135 12.64 6.51 -11.70
N LEU A 136 13.73 6.77 -10.97
CA LEU A 136 13.84 7.91 -10.06
C LEU A 136 14.37 9.17 -10.74
N ASN A 137 15.26 9.03 -11.73
CA ASN A 137 15.89 10.17 -12.41
C ASN A 137 15.22 10.48 -13.75
N ARG A 138 13.89 10.57 -13.78
CA ARG A 138 13.17 10.96 -14.99
C ARG A 138 13.39 12.45 -15.27
N PRO A 139 13.69 12.86 -16.52
CA PRO A 139 13.74 14.27 -16.87
C PRO A 139 12.37 14.93 -16.63
N GLU A 140 12.39 16.25 -16.46
CA GLU A 140 11.17 17.04 -16.36
C GLU A 140 10.25 16.75 -17.57
N PRO A 141 8.94 16.60 -17.36
CA PRO A 141 8.01 16.34 -18.45
C PRO A 141 8.03 17.50 -19.46
N ASP A 142 8.13 17.19 -20.76
CA ASP A 142 8.15 18.17 -21.86
C ASP A 142 6.95 19.14 -21.86
N GLN A 143 5.85 18.72 -21.26
CA GLN A 143 4.67 19.54 -21.07
C GLN A 143 4.54 19.92 -19.60
N PRO A 144 4.55 21.22 -19.26
CA PRO A 144 4.26 21.64 -17.89
C PRO A 144 2.86 21.13 -17.53
N VAL A 145 2.75 20.52 -16.35
CA VAL A 145 1.46 20.07 -15.82
C VAL A 145 0.57 21.30 -15.72
N ARG A 146 -0.44 21.37 -16.59
CA ARG A 146 -1.48 22.41 -16.50
C ARG A 146 -2.39 22.05 -15.34
N VAL A 147 -2.01 22.50 -14.14
CA VAL A 147 -2.87 22.41 -12.95
C VAL A 147 -4.15 23.15 -13.30
N GLN A 148 -5.26 22.42 -13.37
CA GLN A 148 -6.56 23.07 -13.54
C GLN A 148 -6.81 23.91 -12.29
N PRO A 149 -7.20 25.19 -12.43
CA PRO A 149 -7.50 26.02 -11.28
C PRO A 149 -8.56 25.32 -10.42
N ALA A 150 -8.38 25.38 -9.10
CA ALA A 150 -9.37 24.84 -8.18
C ALA A 150 -10.72 25.53 -8.47
N GLY A 151 -11.81 24.75 -8.48
CA GLY A 151 -13.14 25.31 -8.77
C GLY A 151 -13.64 26.28 -7.71
N GLU A 152 -13.09 26.22 -6.49
CA GLU A 152 -13.38 27.10 -5.36
C GLU A 152 -12.09 27.26 -4.54
N ASP A 153 -11.82 28.48 -4.07
CA ASP A 153 -10.74 28.74 -3.13
C ASP A 153 -11.02 28.04 -1.80
N LEU A 154 -10.03 27.34 -1.27
CA LEU A 154 -10.14 26.74 0.04
C LEU A 154 -10.22 27.87 1.08
N ASN A 155 -11.23 27.82 1.97
CA ASN A 155 -11.35 28.73 3.10
C ASN A 155 -10.29 28.40 4.18
N ILE A 156 -9.04 28.64 3.84
CA ILE A 156 -7.87 28.49 4.71
C ILE A 156 -7.46 29.89 5.14
N LYS A 157 -7.06 30.03 6.40
CA LYS A 157 -6.49 31.29 6.88
C LYS A 157 -5.12 31.47 6.27
N ILE A 158 -4.98 32.48 5.40
CA ILE A 158 -3.72 32.89 4.76
C ILE A 158 -3.06 34.03 5.57
N ASP A 159 -3.52 34.26 6.79
CA ASP A 159 -2.93 35.26 7.69
C ASP A 159 -1.47 34.90 8.01
N ASN A 160 -0.67 35.90 8.37
CA ASN A 160 0.70 35.70 8.84
C ASN A 160 0.75 34.64 9.96
N ILE A 161 1.77 33.79 9.89
CA ILE A 161 2.03 32.75 10.89
C ILE A 161 2.11 33.40 12.27
N LYS A 162 1.47 32.82 13.28
CA LYS A 162 1.53 33.33 14.66
C LYS A 162 2.44 32.48 15.53
N LYS A 163 3.19 33.10 16.44
CA LYS A 163 4.12 32.40 17.36
C LYS A 163 3.44 31.28 18.17
N TYR A 164 2.15 31.44 18.53
CA TYR A 164 1.41 30.39 19.23
C TYR A 164 1.12 29.16 18.36
N GLU A 165 1.01 29.33 17.04
CA GLU A 165 0.73 28.25 16.09
C GLU A 165 1.96 27.36 15.93
N VAL A 166 3.13 27.99 15.78
CA VAL A 166 4.44 27.31 15.79
C VAL A 166 4.62 26.53 17.09
N LYS A 167 4.34 27.15 18.24
CA LYS A 167 4.39 26.48 19.55
C LYS A 167 3.42 25.29 19.65
N LYS A 168 2.20 25.42 19.12
CA LYS A 168 1.20 24.35 19.11
C LYS A 168 1.60 23.21 18.18
N ALA A 169 2.19 23.52 17.03
CA ALA A 169 2.66 22.54 16.05
C ALA A 169 3.82 21.70 16.61
N ILE A 170 4.84 22.33 17.20
CA ILE A 170 5.96 21.64 17.84
C ILE A 170 5.45 20.69 18.94
N LYS A 171 4.51 21.14 19.78
CA LYS A 171 3.88 20.29 20.81
C LYS A 171 3.06 19.11 20.28
N SER A 172 2.64 19.15 19.03
CA SER A 172 1.86 18.08 18.40
C SER A 172 2.74 17.00 17.76
N PHE A 173 4.06 17.19 17.75
CA PHE A 173 4.98 16.15 17.33
C PHE A 173 4.92 14.94 18.26
N LYS A 174 5.13 13.77 17.67
CA LYS A 174 5.17 12.51 18.40
C LYS A 174 6.62 12.25 18.78
N ASN A 175 6.86 12.09 20.08
CA ASN A 175 8.14 11.66 20.63
C ASN A 175 8.43 10.20 20.24
N GLY A 176 9.70 9.80 20.28
CA GLY A 176 10.20 8.46 20.00
C GLY A 176 10.35 8.17 18.50
N LYS A 177 10.43 9.19 17.65
CA LYS A 177 10.78 9.02 16.23
C LYS A 177 12.28 9.17 16.03
N SER A 178 12.80 8.43 15.04
CA SER A 178 14.17 8.59 14.59
C SER A 178 14.40 9.99 14.03
N ALA A 179 15.59 10.53 14.29
CA ALA A 179 16.06 11.77 13.69
C ALA A 179 16.15 11.65 12.15
N GLY A 180 16.02 12.78 11.47
CA GLY A 180 16.20 12.85 10.02
C GLY A 180 17.67 12.84 9.62
N ILE A 181 17.94 13.24 8.38
CA ILE A 181 19.30 13.46 7.88
C ILE A 181 20.04 14.59 8.63
N ASP A 182 19.27 15.45 9.29
CA ASP A 182 19.73 16.53 10.16
C ASP A 182 20.20 16.02 11.53
N GLU A 183 20.00 14.74 11.85
CA GLU A 183 20.34 14.11 13.14
C GLU A 183 19.65 14.76 14.36
N ILE A 184 18.61 15.57 14.13
CA ILE A 184 17.84 16.22 15.20
C ILE A 184 16.59 15.40 15.52
N PRO A 185 16.47 14.85 16.75
CA PRO A 185 15.26 14.15 17.16
C PRO A 185 14.14 15.15 17.52
N PRO A 186 12.85 14.80 17.37
CA PRO A 186 11.73 15.71 17.68
C PRO A 186 11.71 16.27 19.11
N GLU A 187 12.31 15.54 20.04
CA GLU A 187 12.48 15.96 21.44
C GLU A 187 13.43 17.15 21.57
N ALA A 188 14.46 17.25 20.71
CA ALA A 188 15.40 18.36 20.71
C ALA A 188 14.76 19.64 20.16
N GLU A 189 13.87 19.54 19.17
CA GLU A 189 13.08 20.67 18.64
C GLU A 189 12.08 21.23 19.66
N SER A 190 11.74 20.45 20.69
CA SER A 190 10.89 20.88 21.80
C SER A 190 11.64 21.69 22.87
N GLY A 191 12.94 21.95 22.66
CA GLY A 191 13.92 22.43 23.65
C GLY A 191 13.79 23.86 24.19
N GLY A 192 12.65 24.56 24.01
CA GLY A 192 12.36 25.81 24.73
C GLY A 192 11.80 26.96 23.89
N ASN A 193 11.54 28.10 24.54
CA ASN A 193 10.97 29.30 23.89
C ASN A 193 11.91 29.92 22.84
N GLU A 194 13.22 29.69 22.96
CA GLU A 194 14.25 30.20 22.05
C GLU A 194 14.16 29.54 20.67
N ILE A 195 14.02 28.22 20.63
CA ILE A 195 13.82 27.45 19.38
C ILE A 195 12.50 27.87 18.72
N ILE A 196 11.42 28.04 19.51
CA ILE A 196 10.13 28.51 19.00
C ILE A 196 10.27 29.90 18.34
N GLU A 197 11.09 30.77 18.93
CA GLU A 197 11.32 32.10 18.38
C GLU A 197 12.17 32.09 17.10
N TYR A 198 13.19 31.25 17.06
CA TYR A 198 14.00 31.05 15.86
C TYR A 198 13.16 30.48 14.71
N MET A 199 12.44 29.39 14.98
CA MET A 199 11.53 28.76 14.00
C MET A 199 10.47 29.74 13.51
N TYR A 200 9.89 30.55 14.41
CA TYR A 200 8.95 31.60 14.02
C TYR A 200 9.57 32.60 13.05
N LYS A 201 10.75 33.15 13.35
CA LYS A 201 11.43 34.12 12.48
C LYS A 201 11.79 33.52 11.12
N LEU A 202 12.25 32.26 11.11
CA LEU A 202 12.58 31.55 9.88
C LEU A 202 11.35 31.31 9.00
N LEU A 203 10.28 30.79 9.58
CA LEU A 203 9.03 30.49 8.87
C LEU A 203 8.35 31.78 8.38
N ASP A 204 8.37 32.85 9.18
CA ASP A 204 7.83 34.15 8.77
C ASP A 204 8.62 34.73 7.59
N LYS A 205 9.96 34.62 7.61
CA LYS A 205 10.81 35.03 6.48
C LYS A 205 10.52 34.22 5.22
N ILE A 206 10.40 32.89 5.32
CA ILE A 206 10.02 32.02 4.19
C ILE A 206 8.64 32.41 3.65
N TRP A 207 7.70 32.72 4.54
CA TRP A 207 6.33 33.10 4.18
C TRP A 207 6.26 34.44 3.43
N GLN A 208 7.06 35.43 3.82
CA GLN A 208 7.11 36.73 3.15
C GLN A 208 7.91 36.70 1.84
N ASP A 209 9.04 36.01 1.82
CA ASP A 209 9.98 36.03 0.68
C ASP A 209 9.64 34.97 -0.39
N GLU A 210 8.75 34.01 -0.08
CA GLU A 210 8.43 32.80 -0.85
C GLU A 210 9.68 32.02 -1.33
N LYS A 211 10.79 32.16 -0.59
CA LYS A 211 12.10 31.57 -0.90
C LYS A 211 12.63 30.86 0.32
N ILE A 212 13.26 29.71 0.09
CA ILE A 212 14.00 28.98 1.13
C ILE A 212 15.31 29.75 1.38
N PRO A 213 15.58 30.22 2.61
CA PRO A 213 16.85 30.81 2.96
C PRO A 213 17.96 29.81 2.66
N THR A 214 18.87 30.19 1.79
CA THR A 214 20.12 29.47 1.58
C THR A 214 21.05 29.78 2.76
N GLU A 215 21.85 28.80 3.18
CA GLU A 215 22.83 28.95 4.27
C GLU A 215 23.73 30.19 4.10
#